data_AF-A0A3S3S917-F1
#
_entry.id   AF-A0A3S3S917-F1
#
_cell.length_a   1.000
_cell.length_b   1.000
_cell.length_c   1.000
_cell.angle_alpha   90.00
_cell.angle_beta   90.00
_cell.angle_gamma   90.00
#
_symmetry.space_group_name_H-M   'P 1'
#
loop_
_entity.id
_entity.type
_entity.pdbx_description
1 polymer ?
#
loop_
_entity_poly.entity_id
_entity_poly.type
_entity_poly.pdbx_seq_one_letter_code
_entity_poly.pdbx_strand_id
1 'polypeptide(L)'
;MPAPRLWPRSRGYAANHGLAEEIFLMQPDMVLAGTYTTRATIGLLRRLDIRVEEFAPENSFDDIRANLKRMGDLLGQPERAASLVAELDNELAALKPGEEPQRTVPAWYANSYTSGSGTLMGDIIRNPVSAISRPSSAIPGPRGCR
;
A
#
# COMPACT_ATOMS: atom_id res chain seq x y z
N MET A 1 17.17 15.55 4.57
CA MET A 1 15.93 14.75 4.71
C MET A 1 16.29 13.46 5.45
N PRO A 2 15.67 13.11 6.57
CA PRO A 2 15.89 11.80 7.19
C PRO A 2 15.38 10.69 6.27
N ALA A 3 16.09 9.56 6.23
CA ALA A 3 15.71 8.41 5.42
C ALA A 3 14.35 7.83 5.86
N PRO A 4 13.52 7.34 4.91
CA PRO A 4 12.22 6.76 5.23
C PRO A 4 12.37 5.57 6.21
N ARG A 5 11.45 5.49 7.17
CA ARG A 5 11.43 4.40 8.16
C ARG A 5 10.93 3.13 7.47
N LEU A 6 11.86 2.33 6.97
CA LEU A 6 11.58 1.05 6.37
C LEU A 6 11.23 0.00 7.45
N TRP A 7 10.35 -0.94 7.12
CA TRP A 7 9.97 -2.04 8.00
C TRP A 7 11.19 -2.92 8.33
N PRO A 8 11.34 -3.51 9.54
CA PRO A 8 12.56 -4.21 9.92
C PRO A 8 13.00 -5.33 8.95
N ARG A 9 12.04 -6.02 8.32
CA ARG A 9 12.32 -7.06 7.31
C ARG A 9 12.83 -6.53 5.97
N SER A 10 12.68 -5.26 5.65
CA SER A 10 13.15 -4.71 4.37
C SER A 10 14.59 -4.20 4.40
N ARG A 11 15.27 -4.29 5.55
CA ARG A 11 16.69 -3.88 5.70
C ARG A 11 17.66 -4.67 4.80
N GLY A 12 17.26 -5.82 4.27
CA GLY A 12 18.05 -6.63 3.35
C GLY A 12 17.91 -6.27 1.87
N TYR A 13 17.00 -5.35 1.52
CA TYR A 13 16.78 -4.95 0.12
C TYR A 13 17.38 -3.56 -0.13
N ALA A 14 18.04 -3.39 -1.27
CA ALA A 14 18.50 -2.09 -1.73
C ALA A 14 17.30 -1.18 -2.04
N ALA A 15 17.35 0.06 -1.57
CA ALA A 15 16.38 1.07 -1.97
C ALA A 15 16.66 1.50 -3.41
N ASN A 16 15.60 1.67 -4.21
CA ASN A 16 15.68 2.27 -5.55
C ASN A 16 14.75 3.49 -5.62
N HIS A 17 15.02 4.36 -6.59
CA HIS A 17 14.31 5.63 -6.79
C HIS A 17 13.39 5.60 -8.02
N GLY A 18 13.10 4.41 -8.56
CA GLY A 18 12.27 4.27 -9.76
C GLY A 18 12.99 4.62 -11.07
N LEU A 19 14.33 4.75 -11.05
CA LEU A 19 15.13 4.97 -12.26
C LEU A 19 15.36 3.64 -12.98
N ALA A 20 15.22 3.64 -14.31
CA ALA A 20 15.30 2.41 -15.09
C ALA A 20 16.70 1.78 -15.05
N GLU A 21 17.75 2.60 -15.06
CA GLU A 21 19.15 2.17 -15.00
C GLU A 21 19.48 1.54 -13.65
N GLU A 22 18.98 2.14 -12.56
CA GLU A 22 19.14 1.62 -11.20
C GLU A 22 18.42 0.28 -11.05
N ILE A 23 17.17 0.19 -11.53
CA ILE A 23 16.38 -1.04 -11.48
C ILE A 23 17.01 -2.14 -12.35
N PHE A 24 17.49 -1.82 -13.55
CA PHE A 24 18.11 -2.79 -14.44
C PHE A 24 19.35 -3.44 -13.81
N LEU A 25 20.19 -2.65 -13.13
CA LEU A 25 21.38 -3.15 -12.43
C LEU A 25 21.08 -4.06 -11.25
N MET A 26 19.86 -4.02 -10.70
CA MET A 26 19.42 -4.95 -9.64
C MET A 26 19.09 -6.35 -10.17
N GLN A 27 19.13 -6.56 -11.49
CA GLN A 27 18.81 -7.82 -12.16
C GLN A 27 17.45 -8.41 -11.76
N PRO A 28 16.35 -7.63 -11.83
CA PRO A 28 15.03 -8.14 -11.50
C PRO A 28 14.55 -9.15 -12.55
N ASP A 29 13.86 -10.18 -12.08
CA ASP A 29 13.05 -11.08 -12.90
C ASP A 29 11.70 -10.45 -13.29
N MET A 30 11.16 -9.59 -12.42
CA MET A 30 9.95 -8.81 -12.66
C MET A 30 9.95 -7.48 -11.89
N VAL A 31 9.33 -6.46 -12.48
CA VAL A 31 9.12 -5.15 -11.85
C VAL A 31 7.63 -4.88 -11.68
N LEU A 32 7.23 -4.60 -10.44
CA LEU A 32 5.88 -4.13 -10.10
C LEU A 32 5.90 -2.60 -10.09
N ALA A 33 5.14 -1.96 -10.97
CA ALA A 33 5.10 -0.51 -11.09
C ALA A 33 3.69 0.04 -10.90
N GLY A 34 3.56 1.25 -10.38
CA GLY A 34 2.28 1.96 -10.39
C GLY A 34 2.01 2.60 -11.76
N THR A 35 0.75 2.84 -12.12
CA THR A 35 0.43 3.55 -13.38
C THR A 35 0.96 4.99 -13.42
N TYR A 36 1.38 5.55 -12.29
CA TYR A 36 2.03 6.87 -12.19
C TYR A 36 3.55 6.83 -12.45
N THR A 37 4.15 5.65 -12.58
CA THR A 37 5.55 5.52 -12.99
C THR A 37 5.73 6.10 -14.40
N THR A 38 6.86 6.78 -14.65
CA THR A 38 7.06 7.47 -15.93
C THR A 38 7.04 6.48 -17.10
N ARG A 39 6.37 6.86 -18.20
CA ARG A 39 6.29 6.02 -19.41
C ARG A 39 7.66 5.74 -20.02
N ALA A 40 8.61 6.66 -19.86
CA ALA A 40 10.00 6.48 -20.26
C ALA A 40 10.67 5.32 -19.50
N THR A 41 10.52 5.27 -18.17
CA THR A 41 11.03 4.17 -17.32
C THR A 41 10.44 2.83 -17.74
N ILE A 42 9.12 2.73 -17.86
CA ILE A 42 8.43 1.49 -18.26
C ILE A 42 8.89 1.02 -19.65
N GLY A 43 8.97 1.96 -20.60
CA GLY A 43 9.39 1.66 -21.96
C GLY A 43 10.83 1.17 -22.06
N LEU A 44 11.74 1.74 -21.26
CA LEU A 44 13.13 1.29 -21.22
C LEU A 44 13.25 -0.11 -20.60
N LEU A 45 12.62 -0.37 -19.46
CA LEU A 45 12.65 -1.69 -18.82
C LEU A 45 12.10 -2.79 -19.73
N ARG A 46 10.98 -2.53 -20.42
CA ARG A 46 10.42 -3.48 -21.40
C ARG A 46 11.32 -3.73 -22.60
N ARG A 47 12.04 -2.72 -23.09
CA ARG A 47 13.04 -2.87 -24.17
C ARG A 47 14.25 -3.69 -23.75
N LEU A 48 14.56 -3.69 -22.46
CA LEU A 48 15.61 -4.50 -21.86
C LEU A 48 15.13 -5.91 -21.48
N ASP A 49 13.97 -6.34 -22.01
CA ASP A 49 13.35 -7.66 -21.80
C ASP A 49 12.97 -7.96 -20.34
N ILE A 50 12.81 -6.91 -19.52
CA ILE A 50 12.31 -7.04 -18.15
C ILE A 50 10.78 -7.05 -18.17
N ARG A 51 10.18 -8.04 -17.51
CA ARG A 51 8.73 -8.10 -17.29
C ARG A 51 8.29 -6.97 -16.37
N VAL A 52 7.37 -6.12 -16.82
CA VAL A 52 6.82 -5.01 -16.04
C VAL A 52 5.31 -5.12 -15.91
N GLU A 53 4.84 -5.31 -14.68
CA GLU A 53 3.43 -5.40 -14.31
C GLU A 53 2.97 -4.09 -13.67
N GLU A 54 2.03 -3.41 -14.34
CA GLU A 54 1.51 -2.12 -13.88
C GLU A 54 0.26 -2.30 -13.00
N PHE A 55 0.17 -1.58 -11.88
CA PHE A 55 -0.97 -1.54 -10.96
C PHE A 55 -1.58 -0.15 -10.93
N ALA A 56 -2.88 -0.08 -11.18
CA ALA A 56 -3.64 1.15 -10.98
C ALA A 56 -3.86 1.41 -9.48
N PRO A 57 -3.94 2.68 -9.05
CA PRO A 57 -4.29 3.03 -7.69
C PRO A 57 -5.66 2.47 -7.31
N GLU A 58 -5.76 1.94 -6.10
CA GLU A 58 -7.00 1.44 -5.55
C GLU A 58 -7.89 2.59 -5.12
N ASN A 59 -9.11 2.65 -5.66
CA ASN A 59 -10.09 3.68 -5.30
C ASN A 59 -11.22 3.12 -4.42
N SER A 60 -11.25 1.81 -4.22
CA SER A 60 -12.27 1.10 -3.44
C SER A 60 -11.70 -0.13 -2.75
N PHE A 61 -12.44 -0.69 -1.78
CA PHE A 61 -12.09 -1.98 -1.18
C PHE A 61 -12.14 -3.13 -2.19
N ASP A 62 -12.99 -3.05 -3.21
CA ASP A 62 -13.04 -4.05 -4.28
C ASP A 62 -11.76 -4.02 -5.13
N ASP A 63 -11.23 -2.82 -5.42
CA ASP A 63 -9.95 -2.68 -6.11
C ASP A 63 -8.80 -3.27 -5.27
N ILE A 64 -8.82 -3.08 -3.95
CA ILE A 64 -7.83 -3.68 -3.03
C ILE A 64 -7.90 -5.21 -3.11
N ARG A 65 -9.10 -5.80 -3.08
CA ARG A 65 -9.27 -7.26 -3.21
C ARG A 65 -8.74 -7.77 -4.54
N ALA A 66 -9.06 -7.08 -5.64
CA ALA A 66 -8.62 -7.46 -6.98
C ALA A 66 -7.09 -7.39 -7.11
N ASN A 67 -6.48 -6.30 -6.64
CA ASN A 67 -5.03 -6.12 -6.67
C ASN A 67 -4.29 -7.10 -5.77
N LEU A 68 -4.82 -7.44 -4.58
CA LEU A 68 -4.26 -8.47 -3.71
C LEU A 68 -4.26 -9.85 -4.38
N LYS A 69 -5.37 -10.23 -5.03
CA LYS A 69 -5.47 -11.50 -5.77
C LYS A 69 -4.47 -11.55 -6.91
N ARG A 70 -4.44 -10.50 -7.74
CA ARG A 70 -3.47 -10.40 -8.85
C ARG A 70 -2.03 -10.45 -8.35
N MET A 71 -1.71 -9.80 -7.24
CA MET A 71 -0.38 -9.85 -6.62
C MET A 71 -0.03 -11.28 -6.19
N GLY A 72 -0.99 -11.99 -5.59
CA GLY A 72 -0.85 -13.40 -5.24
C GLY A 72 -0.54 -14.27 -6.45
N ASP A 73 -1.26 -14.08 -7.55
CA ASP A 73 -1.05 -14.85 -8.78
C ASP A 73 0.32 -14.57 -9.41
N LEU A 74 0.73 -13.29 -9.46
CA LEU A 74 2.02 -12.88 -10.03
C LEU A 74 3.21 -13.39 -9.22
N LEU A 75 3.09 -13.42 -7.89
CA LEU A 75 4.15 -13.87 -6.99
C LEU A 75 4.09 -15.38 -6.70
N GLY A 76 3.12 -16.11 -7.25
CA GLY A 76 2.92 -17.54 -6.97
C GLY A 76 2.47 -17.83 -5.53
N GLN A 77 1.80 -16.89 -4.88
CA GLN A 77 1.29 -16.99 -3.51
C GLN A 77 -0.24 -16.76 -3.42
N PRO A 78 -1.06 -17.51 -4.17
CA PRO A 78 -2.52 -17.29 -4.19
C PRO A 78 -3.16 -17.55 -2.82
N GLU A 79 -2.68 -18.54 -2.05
CA GLU A 79 -3.20 -18.86 -0.71
C GLU A 79 -2.95 -17.73 0.30
N ARG A 80 -1.78 -17.08 0.20
CA ARG A 80 -1.44 -15.93 1.04
C ARG A 80 -2.33 -14.74 0.69
N ALA A 81 -2.54 -14.48 -0.60
CA ALA A 81 -3.46 -13.43 -1.04
C ALA A 81 -4.90 -13.69 -0.59
N ALA A 82 -5.38 -14.93 -0.68
CA ALA A 82 -6.71 -15.31 -0.21
C ALA A 82 -6.88 -15.09 1.30
N SER A 83 -5.85 -15.44 2.10
CA SER A 83 -5.85 -15.20 3.54
C SER A 83 -5.94 -13.70 3.88
N LEU A 84 -5.19 -12.86 3.17
CA LEU A 84 -5.22 -11.40 3.37
C LEU A 84 -6.56 -10.78 2.96
N VAL A 85 -7.16 -11.26 1.88
CA VAL A 85 -8.51 -10.82 1.46
C VAL A 85 -9.56 -11.22 2.50
N ALA A 86 -9.47 -12.43 3.05
CA ALA A 86 -10.38 -12.88 4.08
C ALA A 86 -10.22 -12.08 5.39
N GLU A 87 -9.00 -11.73 5.77
CA GLU A 87 -8.72 -10.85 6.91
C GLU A 87 -9.37 -9.46 6.71
N LEU A 88 -9.17 -8.85 5.54
CA LEU A 88 -9.81 -7.60 5.16
C LEU A 88 -11.34 -7.69 5.22
N ASP A 89 -11.94 -8.74 4.66
CA ASP A 89 -13.39 -8.93 4.64
C ASP A 89 -13.96 -9.12 6.05
N ASN A 90 -13.25 -9.83 6.92
CA ASN A 90 -13.64 -10.01 8.32
C ASN A 90 -13.59 -8.69 9.10
N GLU A 91 -12.54 -7.88 8.89
CA GLU A 91 -12.43 -6.56 9.52
C GLU A 91 -13.54 -5.64 9.04
N LEU A 92 -13.81 -5.59 7.73
CA LEU A 92 -14.89 -4.79 7.17
C LEU A 92 -16.28 -5.23 7.67
N ALA A 93 -16.52 -6.53 7.82
CA ALA A 93 -17.76 -7.06 8.37
C ALA A 93 -17.93 -6.75 9.87
N ALA A 94 -16.83 -6.62 10.62
CA ALA A 94 -16.85 -6.23 12.02
C ALA A 94 -17.17 -4.73 12.21
N LEU A 95 -16.97 -3.90 11.17
CA LEU A 95 -17.36 -2.49 11.18
C LEU A 95 -18.88 -2.37 11.08
N LYS A 96 -19.55 -2.30 12.23
CA LYS A 96 -20.96 -1.89 12.28
C LYS A 96 -21.05 -0.36 12.14
N PRO A 97 -21.99 0.18 11.34
CA PRO A 97 -22.31 1.59 11.44
C PRO A 97 -22.73 1.88 12.88
N GLY A 98 -21.97 2.74 13.57
CA GLY A 98 -22.32 3.16 14.92
C GLY A 98 -23.66 3.91 14.93
N GLU A 99 -24.42 3.79 16.02
CA GLU A 99 -25.65 4.56 16.24
C GLU A 99 -25.39 6.07 16.45
N GLU A 100 -24.12 6.48 16.51
CA GLU A 100 -23.70 7.87 16.63
C GLU A 100 -24.07 8.69 15.38
N PRO A 101 -24.53 9.95 15.53
CA PRO A 101 -24.88 10.80 14.40
C PRO A 101 -23.70 10.93 13.44
N GLN A 102 -23.96 10.80 12.13
CA GLN A 102 -22.95 10.94 11.08
C GLN A 102 -22.15 12.24 11.26
N ARG A 103 -20.89 12.12 11.66
CA ARG A 103 -19.97 13.25 11.73
C ARG A 103 -19.34 13.47 10.37
N THR A 104 -19.46 14.68 9.84
CA THR A 104 -18.77 15.07 8.60
C THR A 104 -17.28 15.20 8.88
N VAL A 105 -16.46 14.36 8.24
CA VAL A 105 -14.99 14.43 8.33
C VAL A 105 -14.45 14.92 6.98
N PRO A 106 -13.78 16.09 6.92
CA PRO A 106 -13.10 16.51 5.70
C PRO A 106 -11.83 15.68 5.48
N ALA A 107 -11.73 14.99 4.34
CA ALA A 107 -10.47 14.43 3.87
C ALA A 107 -9.58 15.55 3.33
N TRP A 108 -8.40 15.74 3.92
CA TRP A 108 -7.46 16.80 3.53
C TRP A 108 -6.13 16.20 3.07
N TYR A 109 -5.75 16.46 1.82
CA TYR A 109 -4.47 16.05 1.24
C TYR A 109 -3.53 17.23 1.03
N ALA A 110 -2.25 16.95 0.74
CA ALA A 110 -1.27 17.96 0.35
C ALA A 110 -1.80 18.76 -0.86
N ASN A 111 -1.53 20.08 -0.87
CA ASN A 111 -2.02 21.04 -1.87
C ASN A 111 -3.54 21.34 -1.84
N SER A 112 -4.20 21.20 -0.68
CA SER A 112 -5.62 21.54 -0.49
C SER A 112 -6.61 20.74 -1.34
N TYR A 113 -6.20 19.55 -1.82
CA TYR A 113 -7.12 18.61 -2.47
C TYR A 113 -7.98 17.89 -1.43
N THR A 114 -9.27 17.79 -1.71
CA THR A 114 -10.22 16.97 -0.95
C THR A 114 -10.50 15.68 -1.70
N SER A 115 -10.70 14.59 -0.97
CA SER A 115 -11.20 13.34 -1.56
C SER A 115 -12.71 13.30 -1.46
N GLY A 116 -13.37 13.12 -2.61
CA GLY A 116 -14.82 12.94 -2.71
C GLY A 116 -15.24 11.47 -2.76
N SER A 117 -16.50 11.22 -3.11
CA SER A 117 -17.00 9.87 -3.42
C SER A 117 -16.24 9.26 -4.60
N GLY A 118 -15.86 7.97 -4.51
CA GLY A 118 -15.10 7.27 -5.55
C GLY A 118 -13.59 7.25 -5.35
N THR A 119 -13.13 7.55 -4.13
CA THR A 119 -11.73 7.32 -3.70
C THR A 119 -11.72 6.44 -2.46
N LEU A 120 -10.59 5.79 -2.19
CA LEU A 120 -10.43 4.93 -1.01
C LEU A 120 -10.75 5.68 0.29
N MET A 121 -10.40 6.96 0.35
CA MET A 121 -10.71 7.82 1.50
C MET A 121 -12.21 8.06 1.67
N GLY A 122 -12.94 8.21 0.57
CA GLY A 122 -14.40 8.28 0.59
C GLY A 122 -15.03 6.98 1.11
N ASP A 123 -14.46 5.83 0.76
CA ASP A 123 -14.91 4.52 1.25
C ASP A 123 -14.58 4.30 2.74
N ILE A 124 -13.43 4.78 3.21
CA ILE A 124 -13.05 4.77 4.63
C ILE A 124 -13.97 5.68 5.45
N ILE A 125 -14.30 6.88 4.96
CA ILE A 125 -15.23 7.80 5.65
C ILE A 125 -16.63 7.19 5.74
N ARG A 126 -17.07 6.49 4.69
CA ARG A 126 -18.37 5.80 4.65
C ARG A 126 -18.41 4.60 5.60
N ASN A 127 -17.28 3.90 5.75
CA ASN A 127 -17.11 2.76 6.64
C ASN A 127 -16.07 3.12 7.73
N PRO A 128 -16.42 3.99 8.69
CA PRO A 128 -15.46 4.51 9.65
C PRO A 128 -14.88 3.37 10.47
N VAL A 129 -13.58 3.12 10.29
CA VAL A 129 -12.80 2.21 11.12
C VAL A 129 -12.74 2.81 12.52
N SER A 130 -13.57 2.33 13.44
CA SER A 130 -13.67 2.86 14.81
C SER A 130 -12.47 2.52 15.71
N ALA A 131 -11.39 1.98 15.15
CA ALA A 131 -10.23 1.52 15.91
C ALA A 131 -8.89 1.97 15.29
N ILE A 132 -8.60 3.27 15.33
CA ILE A 132 -7.22 3.72 15.59
C ILE A 132 -7.15 4.17 17.05
N SER A 133 -7.46 3.27 17.98
CA SER A 133 -7.00 3.42 19.36
C SER A 133 -5.50 3.14 19.34
N ARG A 134 -4.69 4.18 19.53
CA ARG A 134 -3.22 4.14 19.71
C ARG A 134 -2.80 2.86 20.46
N PRO A 135 -1.91 2.00 19.92
CA PRO A 135 -1.20 1.09 20.80
C PRO A 135 -0.29 1.92 21.71
N SER A 136 -0.75 2.14 22.95
CA SER A 136 0.08 2.59 24.05
C SER A 136 0.94 1.42 24.49
N SER A 137 2.07 1.21 23.81
CA SER A 137 3.17 0.43 24.38
C SER A 137 4.48 1.13 24.07
N ALA A 138 5.00 1.78 25.10
CA ALA A 138 6.31 2.41 25.14
C ALA A 138 7.40 1.43 24.67
N ILE A 139 8.21 1.86 23.71
CA ILE A 139 9.48 1.21 23.39
C ILE A 139 10.41 1.48 24.59
N PRO A 140 10.89 0.46 25.32
CA PRO A 140 11.83 0.69 26.42
C PRO A 140 13.15 1.20 25.83
N GLY A 141 13.61 2.35 26.33
CA GLY A 141 14.92 2.90 25.95
C GLY A 141 16.08 1.97 26.32
N PRO A 142 17.25 2.13 25.67
CA PRO A 142 18.41 1.29 25.93
C PRO A 142 18.87 1.47 27.38
N ARG A 143 18.81 0.37 28.16
CA ARG A 143 19.48 0.31 29.47
C ARG A 143 20.98 0.34 29.22
N GLY A 144 21.64 1.39 29.72
CA GLY A 144 23.09 1.53 29.68
C GLY A 144 23.77 0.34 30.35
N CYS A 145 24.70 -0.29 29.64
CA CYS A 145 25.67 -1.19 30.23
C CYS A 145 26.79 -0.33 30.83
N ARG A 146 26.99 -0.51 32.13
CA ARG A 146 28.14 -0.05 32.88
C ARG A 146 29.27 -1.06 32.72
#